data_AF-J2T2L8-F1
#
_entry.id   AF-J2T2L8-F1
#
_cell.length_a   1.000
_cell.length_b   1.000
_cell.length_c   1.000
_cell.angle_alpha   90.00
_cell.angle_beta   90.00
_cell.angle_gamma   90.00
#
_symmetry.space_group_name_H-M   'P 1'
#
loop_
_entity.id
_entity.type
_entity.pdbx_description
1 polymer ?
#
loop_
_entity_poly.entity_id
_entity_poly.type
_entity_poly.pdbx_seq_one_letter_code
_entity_poly.pdbx_strand_id
1 'polypeptide(L)'
;MQTTNTVLMIQPSRFSFNVDTAANNRFQKCSLPQDQAQARALEEFDGYVAVLREQGVEVLVAQDSASPHTPDSIFPDNWWSSHADGSLVLYPMQAAD
;
A
#
# COMPACT_ATOMS: atom_id res chain seq x y z
N MET A 1 -18.21 0.12 16.46
CA MET A 1 -16.80 -0.24 16.17
C MET A 1 -16.83 -1.00 14.86
N GLN A 2 -16.25 -0.45 13.79
CA GLN A 2 -16.08 -1.22 12.56
C GLN A 2 -14.91 -2.17 12.81
N THR A 3 -15.19 -3.48 12.81
CA THR A 3 -14.17 -4.53 12.93
C THR A 3 -14.32 -5.46 11.74
N THR A 4 -13.26 -5.63 10.98
CA THR A 4 -13.18 -6.61 9.89
C THR A 4 -12.22 -7.73 10.30
N ASN A 5 -12.52 -8.95 9.89
CA ASN A 5 -11.61 -10.09 9.99
C ASN A 5 -10.82 -10.31 8.69
N THR A 6 -11.08 -9.53 7.63
CA THR A 6 -10.41 -9.63 6.33
C THR A 6 -9.86 -8.27 5.91
N VAL A 7 -8.60 -8.25 5.44
CA VAL A 7 -7.92 -7.05 4.92
C VAL A 7 -7.31 -7.32 3.55
N LEU A 8 -7.33 -6.31 2.67
CA LEU A 8 -6.57 -6.30 1.42
C LEU A 8 -5.25 -5.57 1.65
N MET A 9 -4.16 -6.20 1.22
CA MET A 9 -2.83 -5.61 1.20
C MET A 9 -2.22 -5.76 -0.20
N ILE A 10 -1.45 -4.77 -0.64
CA ILE A 10 -0.83 -4.75 -1.96
C ILE A 10 0.68 -4.92 -1.80
N GLN A 11 1.23 -6.02 -2.32
CA GLN A 11 2.64 -6.32 -2.22
C GLN A 11 3.45 -5.36 -3.10
N PRO A 12 4.44 -4.63 -2.55
CA PRO A 12 5.18 -3.62 -3.31
C PRO A 12 6.02 -4.21 -4.45
N SER A 13 5.92 -3.65 -5.65
CA SER A 13 6.74 -4.07 -6.81
C SER A 13 7.91 -3.12 -7.10
N ARG A 14 7.69 -1.81 -6.95
CA ARG A 14 8.68 -0.73 -7.16
C ARG A 14 8.46 0.43 -6.20
N PHE A 15 8.50 0.15 -4.90
CA PHE A 15 8.46 1.14 -3.83
C PHE A 15 9.67 2.07 -3.90
N SER A 16 9.38 3.36 -3.86
CA SER A 16 10.37 4.44 -3.89
C SER A 16 9.74 5.71 -3.33
N PHE A 17 10.59 6.72 -3.09
CA PHE A 17 10.10 8.06 -2.81
C PHE A 17 9.31 8.60 -4.02
N ASN A 18 8.10 9.09 -3.77
CA ASN A 18 7.25 9.72 -4.77
C ASN A 18 7.39 11.25 -4.70
N VAL A 19 8.07 11.82 -5.70
CA VAL A 19 8.29 13.27 -5.81
C VAL A 19 6.98 14.04 -5.94
N ASP A 20 5.98 13.49 -6.63
CA ASP A 20 4.72 14.17 -6.92
C ASP A 20 3.88 14.40 -5.66
N THR A 21 3.95 13.47 -4.71
CA THR A 21 3.22 13.53 -3.43
C THR A 21 4.10 13.95 -2.26
N ALA A 22 5.41 14.15 -2.47
CA ALA A 22 6.34 14.55 -1.41
C ALA A 22 5.94 15.84 -0.68
N ALA A 23 5.31 16.78 -1.38
CA ALA A 23 4.91 18.06 -0.80
C ALA A 23 3.77 17.94 0.23
N ASN A 24 2.91 16.92 0.11
CA ASN A 24 1.76 16.73 0.99
C ASN A 24 1.83 15.46 1.87
N ASN A 25 2.72 14.51 1.53
CA ASN A 25 2.91 13.28 2.27
C ASN A 25 4.09 13.39 3.25
N ARG A 26 3.79 13.87 4.47
CA ARG A 26 4.77 14.03 5.56
C ARG A 26 5.44 12.73 6.02
N PHE A 27 4.93 11.56 5.61
CA PHE A 27 5.51 10.26 5.97
C PHE A 27 6.68 9.88 5.07
N GLN A 28 6.78 10.47 3.87
CA GLN A 28 7.84 10.14 2.94
C GLN A 28 9.20 10.67 3.41
N LYS A 29 10.22 9.81 3.30
CA LYS A 29 11.62 10.13 3.59
C LYS A 29 12.50 9.56 2.50
N CYS A 30 13.30 10.41 1.88
CA CYS A 30 14.33 9.98 0.92
C CYS A 30 15.63 9.63 1.66
N SER A 31 15.57 8.67 2.58
CA SER A 31 16.71 8.31 3.45
C SER A 31 17.50 7.08 3.00
N LEU A 32 16.99 6.33 2.01
CA LEU A 32 17.61 5.11 1.50
C LEU A 32 17.69 5.14 -0.03
N PRO A 33 18.71 4.48 -0.62
CA PRO A 33 18.68 4.12 -2.03
C PRO A 33 17.42 3.32 -2.39
N GLN A 34 16.92 3.48 -3.62
CA GLN A 34 15.65 2.90 -4.06
C GLN A 34 15.59 1.37 -3.94
N ASP A 35 16.66 0.69 -4.33
CA ASP A 35 16.81 -0.77 -4.23
C ASP A 35 16.73 -1.25 -2.77
N GLN A 36 17.38 -0.52 -1.86
CA GLN A 36 17.32 -0.81 -0.42
C GLN A 36 15.94 -0.50 0.16
N ALA A 37 15.30 0.60 -0.26
CA ALA A 37 13.94 0.93 0.16
C ALA A 37 12.95 -0.15 -0.26
N GLN A 38 13.01 -0.62 -1.52
CA GLN A 38 12.18 -1.71 -2.02
C GLN A 38 12.39 -3.01 -1.25
N ALA A 39 13.65 -3.41 -1.05
CA ALA A 39 13.97 -4.65 -0.33
C ALA A 39 13.44 -4.63 1.11
N ARG A 40 13.64 -3.50 1.83
CA ARG A 40 13.13 -3.34 3.20
C ARG A 40 11.61 -3.28 3.25
N ALA A 41 10.97 -2.61 2.28
CA ALA A 41 9.51 -2.56 2.21
C ALA A 41 8.89 -3.95 2.00
N LEU A 42 9.51 -4.81 1.19
CA LEU A 42 9.09 -6.20 1.03
C LEU A 42 9.24 -7.00 2.33
N GLU A 43 10.39 -6.89 3.00
CA GLU A 43 10.63 -7.57 4.28
C GLU A 43 9.60 -7.13 5.35
N GLU A 44 9.36 -5.84 5.48
CA GLU A 44 8.39 -5.28 6.42
C GLU A 44 6.94 -5.68 6.05
N PHE A 45 6.60 -5.69 4.76
CA PHE A 45 5.30 -6.13 4.25
C PHE A 45 5.03 -7.60 4.60
N ASP A 46 5.96 -8.49 4.26
CA ASP A 46 5.82 -9.93 4.50
C ASP A 46 5.73 -10.23 6.00
N GLY A 47 6.52 -9.54 6.82
CA GLY A 47 6.43 -9.61 8.28
C GLY A 47 5.07 -9.16 8.80
N TYR A 48 4.51 -8.07 8.29
CA TYR A 48 3.20 -7.58 8.73
C TYR A 48 2.06 -8.52 8.32
N VAL A 49 2.10 -9.05 7.09
CA VAL A 49 1.16 -10.08 6.61
C VAL A 49 1.21 -11.32 7.51
N ALA A 50 2.41 -11.78 7.89
CA ALA A 50 2.58 -12.93 8.77
C ALA A 50 1.93 -12.69 10.14
N VAL A 51 2.23 -11.56 10.79
CA VAL A 51 1.66 -11.20 12.10
C VAL A 51 0.13 -11.14 12.05
N LEU A 52 -0.45 -10.51 11.03
CA LEU A 52 -1.91 -10.43 10.89
C LEU A 52 -2.55 -11.81 10.75
N ARG A 53 -1.96 -12.68 9.93
CA ARG A 53 -2.44 -14.06 9.75
C ARG A 53 -2.31 -14.89 11.03
N GLU A 54 -1.23 -14.73 11.78
CA GLU A 54 -1.04 -15.38 13.09
C GLU A 54 -2.10 -14.95 14.11
N GLN A 55 -2.59 -13.72 14.02
CA GLN A 55 -3.71 -13.22 14.85
C GLN A 55 -5.10 -13.62 14.30
N GLY A 56 -5.18 -14.44 13.27
CA GLY A 56 -6.44 -14.94 12.70
C GLY A 56 -7.13 -13.97 11.74
N VAL A 57 -6.46 -12.92 11.28
CA VAL A 57 -6.95 -12.03 10.22
C VAL A 57 -6.71 -12.68 8.86
N GLU A 58 -7.75 -12.75 8.03
CA GLU A 58 -7.62 -13.11 6.63
C GLU A 58 -6.95 -11.97 5.87
N VAL A 59 -5.79 -12.26 5.25
CA VAL A 59 -5.04 -11.26 4.49
C VAL A 59 -5.04 -11.64 3.02
N LEU A 60 -5.81 -10.90 2.23
CA LEU A 60 -5.81 -10.95 0.77
C LEU A 60 -4.61 -10.15 0.28
N VAL A 61 -3.68 -10.80 -0.42
CA VAL A 61 -2.50 -10.13 -0.99
C VAL A 61 -2.68 -10.00 -2.50
N ALA A 62 -2.71 -8.76 -2.98
CA ALA A 62 -2.66 -8.45 -4.40
C ALA A 62 -1.23 -8.06 -4.80
N GLN A 63 -0.78 -8.49 -5.98
CA GLN A 63 0.54 -8.13 -6.50
C GLN A 63 0.46 -6.83 -7.30
N ASP A 64 1.28 -5.84 -6.93
CA ASP A 64 1.45 -4.62 -7.73
C ASP A 64 2.25 -4.88 -9.02
N SER A 65 2.08 -4.02 -10.03
CA SER A 65 2.77 -4.12 -11.32
C SER A 65 4.01 -3.22 -11.40
N ALA A 66 5.12 -3.73 -11.95
CA ALA A 66 6.34 -2.94 -12.14
C ALA A 66 6.21 -1.77 -13.14
N SER A 67 5.20 -1.83 -14.03
CA SER A 67 4.90 -0.80 -15.02
C SER A 67 3.38 -0.64 -15.15
N PRO A 68 2.83 0.59 -15.13
CA PRO A 68 3.53 1.88 -15.00
C PRO A 68 4.18 2.07 -13.61
N HIS A 69 5.11 3.03 -13.47
CA HIS A 69 5.74 3.29 -12.19
C HIS A 69 4.81 4.11 -11.30
N THR A 70 4.12 3.44 -10.37
CA THR A 70 3.17 4.04 -9.42
C THR A 70 3.60 3.77 -7.97
N PRO A 71 4.54 4.54 -7.39
CA PRO A 71 5.12 4.22 -6.07
C PRO A 71 4.11 4.15 -4.92
N ASP A 72 3.01 4.91 -5.03
CA ASP A 72 1.98 5.01 -4.00
C ASP A 72 0.77 4.08 -4.23
N SER A 73 0.74 3.27 -5.32
CA SER A 73 -0.40 2.36 -5.61
C SER A 73 -0.60 1.30 -4.53
N ILE A 74 0.46 0.99 -3.79
CA ILE A 74 0.53 -0.02 -2.74
C ILE A 74 -0.26 0.34 -1.47
N PHE A 75 -0.78 1.57 -1.39
CA PHE A 75 -1.59 2.08 -0.29
C PHE A 75 -3.08 2.08 -0.70
N PRO A 76 -3.79 0.94 -0.54
CA PRO A 76 -5.17 0.79 -1.04
C PRO A 76 -6.16 1.78 -0.42
N ASP A 77 -5.89 2.24 0.80
CA ASP A 77 -6.70 3.23 1.51
C ASP A 77 -6.74 4.60 0.84
N ASN A 78 -5.79 4.90 -0.06
CA ASN A 78 -5.75 6.16 -0.79
C ASN A 78 -6.69 6.22 -2.00
N TRP A 79 -7.08 5.07 -2.58
CA TRP A 79 -7.76 5.04 -3.88
C TRP A 79 -9.05 4.24 -3.92
N TRP A 80 -9.40 3.51 -2.86
CA TRP A 80 -10.72 2.92 -2.75
C TRP A 80 -11.17 2.63 -1.32
N SER A 81 -12.46 2.39 -1.14
CA SER A 81 -13.03 1.89 0.12
C SER A 81 -14.15 0.88 -0.14
N SER A 82 -14.29 -0.10 0.76
CA SER A 82 -15.46 -0.98 0.86
C SER A 82 -16.41 -0.50 1.96
N HIS A 83 -17.70 -0.75 1.74
CA HIS A 83 -18.76 -0.40 2.67
C HIS A 83 -19.63 -1.63 2.99
N ALA A 84 -20.31 -1.60 4.15
CA ALA A 84 -21.05 -2.74 4.68
C ALA A 84 -22.26 -3.16 3.82
N ASP A 85 -22.73 -2.26 2.94
CA ASP A 85 -23.78 -2.52 1.95
C ASP A 85 -23.25 -3.21 0.68
N GLY A 86 -21.94 -3.51 0.62
CA GLY A 86 -21.27 -4.09 -0.53
C GLY A 86 -20.77 -3.07 -1.55
N SER A 87 -20.98 -1.77 -1.31
CA SER A 87 -20.50 -0.72 -2.21
C SER A 87 -18.98 -0.63 -2.20
N LEU A 88 -18.42 -0.37 -3.39
CA LEU A 88 -17.02 0.00 -3.59
C LEU A 88 -16.98 1.43 -4.11
N VAL A 89 -16.20 2.29 -3.45
CA VAL A 89 -15.97 3.67 -3.89
C VAL A 89 -14.54 3.79 -4.33
N LEU A 90 -14.31 4.42 -5.49
CA LEU A 90 -12.98 4.72 -6.02
C LEU A 90 -12.68 6.21 -5.85
N TYR A 91 -11.44 6.52 -5.49
CA TYR A 91 -10.96 7.88 -5.34
C TYR A 91 -9.84 8.13 -6.36
N PRO A 92 -9.85 9.28 -7.05
CA PRO A 92 -8.75 9.66 -7.93
C PRO A 92 -7.49 9.87 -7.08
N MET A 93 -6.40 9.24 -7.49
CA MET A 93 -5.10 9.43 -6.86
C MET A 93 -4.50 10.77 -7.25
N GLN A 94 -3.88 11.45 -6.28
CA GLN A 94 -3.03 12.59 -6.57
C GLN A 94 -1.75 12.10 -7.27
N ALA A 95 -1.52 12.56 -8.48
CA ALA A 95 -0.26 12.44 -9.21
C ALA A 95 0.03 13.79 -9.88
N ALA A 96 1.23 13.97 -10.44
CA ALA A 96 1.45 15.07 -11.38
C ALA A 96 0.64 14.85 -12.67
N ASP A 97 0.27 15.94 -13.34
CA ASP A 97 -0.36 15.92 -14.67
C ASP A 97 0.61 15.40 -15.77
#